data_AF-A0A535MB54-F1
#
_entry.id   AF-A0A535MB54-F1
#
_cell.length_a   1.000
_cell.length_b   1.000
_cell.length_c   1.000
_cell.angle_alpha   90.00
_cell.angle_beta   90.00
_cell.angle_gamma   90.00
#
_symmetry.space_group_name_H-M   'P 1'
#
loop_
_entity.id
_entity.type
_entity.pdbx_description
1 polymer ?
#
loop_
_entity_poly.entity_id
_entity_poly.type
_entity_poly.pdbx_seq_one_letter_code
_entity_poly.pdbx_strand_id
1 'polypeptide(L)'
;MGESRVLTCEEDGMDIDGGTLVPDPFGPLQGVRIVSTGTLIAQPFAAHLAALFGAEVIQVEHPSGTCDPWRVIDSRIPAGGGGEVATNWVQERRNAFYVTLDLGTPEGRDLFLR
;
A
#
# COMPACT_ATOMS: atom_id res chain seq x y z
N MET A 1 -27.80 -13.11 29.08
CA MET A 1 -26.34 -13.38 29.02
C MET A 1 -26.06 -13.93 27.63
N GLY A 2 -26.03 -13.05 26.62
CA GLY A 2 -25.88 -13.45 25.22
C GLY A 2 -24.45 -13.14 24.78
N GLU A 3 -23.71 -14.18 24.40
CA GLU A 3 -22.33 -14.07 23.94
C GLU A 3 -22.24 -13.16 22.71
N SER A 4 -21.31 -12.21 22.79
CA SER A 4 -20.94 -11.33 21.68
C SER A 4 -20.26 -12.18 20.62
N ARG A 5 -20.97 -12.47 19.52
CA ARG A 5 -20.38 -13.03 18.30
C ARG A 5 -19.40 -12.00 17.73
N VAL A 6 -18.11 -12.23 17.99
CA VAL A 6 -17.04 -11.64 17.19
C VAL A 6 -17.21 -12.19 15.78
N LEU A 7 -17.51 -11.31 14.82
CA LEU A 7 -17.47 -11.65 13.41
C LEU A 7 -16.00 -11.84 13.03
N THR A 8 -15.51 -13.07 13.14
CA THR A 8 -14.29 -13.49 12.45
C THR A 8 -14.65 -13.54 10.97
N CYS A 9 -14.04 -12.71 10.13
CA CYS A 9 -14.06 -12.93 8.69
C CYS A 9 -13.61 -14.38 8.45
N GLU A 10 -14.48 -15.17 7.86
CA GLU A 10 -14.24 -16.57 7.53
C GLU A 10 -13.12 -16.70 6.49
N GLU A 11 -12.47 -17.85 6.57
CA GLU A 11 -11.21 -18.26 5.96
C GLU A 11 -11.31 -18.45 4.44
N ASP A 12 -11.19 -17.37 3.67
CA ASP A 12 -10.61 -17.45 2.33
C ASP A 12 -9.13 -17.05 2.47
N GLY A 13 -8.29 -18.04 2.78
CA GLY A 13 -6.86 -17.88 3.00
C GLY A 13 -6.18 -17.19 1.82
N MET A 14 -5.79 -15.93 2.00
CA MET A 14 -4.69 -15.37 1.23
C MET A 14 -3.44 -16.10 1.72
N ASP A 15 -2.99 -17.09 0.96
CA ASP A 15 -1.74 -17.81 1.21
C ASP A 15 -0.58 -16.82 1.17
N ILE A 16 -0.21 -16.26 2.34
CA ILE A 16 0.91 -15.31 2.50
C ILE A 16 2.28 -16.00 2.59
N ASP A 17 2.37 -17.28 2.21
CA ASP A 17 3.58 -18.12 2.25
C ASP A 17 4.59 -17.79 1.14
N GLY A 18 4.93 -16.50 0.99
CA GLY A 18 5.85 -16.01 -0.05
C GLY A 18 5.22 -15.86 -1.44
N GLY A 19 3.90 -16.09 -1.56
CA GLY A 19 3.13 -15.86 -2.79
C GLY A 19 3.03 -14.39 -3.18
N THR A 20 2.60 -14.13 -4.41
CA THR A 20 2.36 -12.75 -4.90
C THR A 20 1.03 -12.20 -4.41
N LEU A 21 1.00 -10.91 -4.05
CA LEU A 21 -0.24 -10.20 -3.73
C LEU A 21 -1.06 -9.84 -4.98
N VAL A 22 -0.47 -9.96 -6.18
CA VAL A 22 -1.15 -9.68 -7.45
C VAL A 22 -1.98 -10.91 -7.86
N PRO A 23 -3.32 -10.83 -7.93
CA PRO A 23 -4.18 -12.00 -8.15
C PRO A 23 -3.95 -12.71 -9.48
N ASP A 24 -3.74 -11.94 -10.56
CA ASP A 24 -3.49 -12.43 -11.91
C ASP A 24 -2.24 -11.76 -12.47
N PRO A 25 -1.19 -12.49 -12.89
CA PRO A 25 -0.03 -11.89 -13.54
C PRO A 25 -0.39 -11.17 -14.83
N PHE A 26 0.16 -9.97 -15.04
CA PHE A 26 -0.04 -9.19 -16.26
C PHE A 26 1.19 -8.33 -16.57
N GLY A 27 1.28 -7.83 -17.80
CA GLY A 27 2.28 -6.82 -18.18
C GLY A 27 3.74 -7.32 -18.22
N PRO A 28 4.67 -6.45 -18.65
CA PRO A 28 6.07 -6.82 -18.86
C PRO A 28 6.89 -6.94 -17.56
N LEU A 29 6.39 -6.45 -16.42
CA LEU A 29 7.06 -6.55 -15.12
C LEU A 29 6.41 -7.60 -14.20
N GLN A 30 5.62 -8.53 -14.76
CA GLN A 30 5.10 -9.66 -14.00
C GLN A 30 6.22 -10.42 -13.26
N GLY A 31 5.95 -10.80 -12.02
CA GLY A 31 6.91 -11.50 -11.15
C GLY A 31 7.99 -10.60 -10.53
N VAL A 32 8.04 -9.31 -10.87
CA VAL A 32 8.92 -8.34 -10.19
C VAL A 32 8.22 -7.83 -8.93
N ARG A 33 8.90 -7.90 -7.78
CA ARG A 33 8.43 -7.32 -6.52
C ARG A 33 9.26 -6.09 -6.14
N ILE A 34 8.59 -5.01 -5.77
CA ILE A 34 9.20 -3.73 -5.41
C ILE A 34 8.68 -3.31 -4.04
N VAL A 35 9.59 -3.13 -3.09
CA VAL A 35 9.31 -2.45 -1.83
C VAL A 35 9.71 -0.99 -1.98
N SER A 36 8.75 -0.08 -1.85
CA SER A 36 8.95 1.36 -2.02
C SER A 36 8.73 2.09 -0.71
N THR A 37 9.69 2.94 -0.31
CA THR A 37 9.66 3.79 0.89
C THR A 37 9.67 5.28 0.56
N GLY A 38 9.62 5.61 -0.74
CA GLY A 38 9.74 6.97 -1.23
C GLY A 38 8.51 7.81 -0.88
N THR A 39 8.71 9.12 -0.80
CA THR A 39 7.65 10.10 -0.55
C THR A 39 7.60 11.10 -1.68
N LEU A 40 6.51 11.87 -1.75
CA LEU A 40 6.28 12.87 -2.79
C LEU A 40 6.21 12.25 -4.20
N ILE A 41 7.18 12.54 -5.07
CA ILE A 41 7.02 12.40 -6.52
C ILE A 41 7.91 11.29 -7.07
N ALA A 42 9.23 11.47 -7.10
CA ALA A 42 10.11 10.71 -8.00
C ALA A 42 10.04 9.19 -7.82
N GLN A 43 10.31 8.69 -6.61
CA GLN A 43 10.27 7.25 -6.34
C GLN A 43 8.84 6.69 -6.39
N PRO A 44 7.83 7.29 -5.73
CA PRO A 44 6.46 6.78 -5.82
C PRO A 44 5.91 6.75 -7.24
N PHE A 45 6.26 7.74 -8.07
CA PHE A 45 5.88 7.78 -9.48
C PHE A 45 6.53 6.63 -10.27
N ALA A 46 7.83 6.38 -10.08
CA ALA A 46 8.50 5.25 -10.72
C ALA A 46 7.90 3.90 -10.28
N ALA A 47 7.61 3.75 -8.99
CA ALA A 47 6.94 2.56 -8.46
C ALA A 47 5.52 2.40 -9.03
N HIS A 48 4.75 3.48 -9.14
CA HIS A 48 3.44 3.47 -9.77
C HIS A 48 3.49 3.03 -11.25
N LEU A 49 4.45 3.53 -12.02
CA LEU A 49 4.66 3.06 -13.40
C LEU A 49 4.99 1.57 -13.46
N ALA A 50 5.81 1.08 -12.53
CA ALA A 50 6.12 -0.34 -12.46
C ALA A 50 4.88 -1.19 -12.13
N ALA A 51 4.04 -0.73 -11.20
CA ALA A 51 2.76 -1.36 -10.88
C ALA A 51 1.80 -1.41 -12.09
N LEU A 52 1.72 -0.33 -12.87
CA LEU A 52 0.94 -0.31 -14.11
C LEU A 52 1.42 -1.33 -15.15
N PHE A 53 2.71 -1.69 -15.10
CA PHE A 53 3.31 -2.70 -15.94
C PHE A 53 3.36 -4.10 -15.30
N GLY A 54 2.68 -4.30 -14.17
CA GLY A 54 2.47 -5.62 -13.57
C GLY A 54 3.45 -6.01 -12.47
N ALA A 55 4.28 -5.09 -12.00
CA ALA A 55 5.09 -5.33 -10.81
C ALA A 55 4.19 -5.37 -9.56
N GLU A 56 4.54 -6.24 -8.61
CA GLU A 56 3.97 -6.23 -7.27
C GLU A 56 4.65 -5.14 -6.44
N VAL A 57 3.94 -4.03 -6.24
CA VAL A 57 4.48 -2.86 -5.54
C VAL A 57 3.88 -2.76 -4.14
N ILE A 58 4.73 -2.77 -3.12
CA ILE A 58 4.36 -2.55 -1.73
C ILE A 58 4.97 -1.22 -1.28
N GLN A 59 4.12 -0.22 -1.08
CA GLN A 59 4.49 1.07 -0.55
C GLN A 59 4.45 1.02 0.98
N VAL A 60 5.58 1.32 1.60
CA VAL A 60 5.77 1.43 3.04
C VAL A 60 5.74 2.91 3.41
N GLU A 61 4.85 3.27 4.32
CA GLU A 61 4.70 4.64 4.81
C GLU A 61 4.88 4.73 6.32
N HIS A 62 5.25 5.90 6.81
CA HIS A 62 5.34 6.12 8.23
C HIS A 62 3.94 6.07 8.88
N PRO A 63 3.74 5.38 10.03
CA PRO A 63 2.42 5.20 10.65
C PRO A 63 1.83 6.47 11.27
N SER A 64 2.65 7.45 11.64
CA SER A 64 2.19 8.68 12.29
C SER A 64 1.72 9.76 11.28
N GLY A 65 1.21 10.88 11.79
CA GLY A 65 0.70 12.03 11.00
C GLY A 65 1.69 12.69 10.02
N THR A 66 2.93 12.21 9.95
CA THR A 66 3.91 12.46 8.86
C THR A 66 3.87 11.38 7.77
N CYS A 67 2.69 10.81 7.52
CA CYS A 67 2.38 10.05 6.31
C CYS A 67 2.74 10.87 5.05
N ASP A 68 2.99 10.23 3.91
CA ASP A 68 3.41 10.91 2.67
C ASP A 68 2.54 12.16 2.38
N PRO A 69 3.11 13.40 2.36
CA PRO A 69 2.35 14.62 2.11
C PRO A 69 1.56 14.60 0.80
N TRP A 70 1.95 13.73 -0.13
CA TRP A 70 1.22 13.48 -1.37
C TRP A 70 -0.25 13.07 -1.13
N ARG A 71 -0.60 12.53 0.05
CA ARG A 71 -1.98 12.20 0.42
C ARG A 71 -2.93 13.39 0.52
N VAL A 72 -2.40 14.61 0.68
CA VAL A 72 -3.20 15.79 1.03
C VAL A 72 -2.86 17.08 0.28
N ILE A 73 -1.79 17.09 -0.52
CA ILE A 73 -1.21 18.32 -1.09
C ILE A 73 -2.07 18.97 -2.20
N ASP A 74 -2.88 18.18 -2.90
CA ASP A 74 -3.74 18.66 -3.98
C ASP A 74 -5.21 18.82 -3.55
N SER A 75 -6.00 19.42 -4.44
CA SER A 75 -7.45 19.56 -4.39
C SER A 75 -8.10 18.24 -3.99
N ARG A 76 -9.06 18.33 -3.08
CA ARG A 76 -9.72 17.17 -2.50
C ARG A 76 -11.07 16.91 -3.15
N ILE A 77 -11.41 15.64 -3.29
CA ILE A 77 -12.70 15.18 -3.80
C ILE A 77 -13.36 14.24 -2.79
N PRO A 78 -14.70 14.12 -2.81
CA PRO A 78 -15.40 13.18 -1.94
C PRO A 78 -14.90 11.75 -2.14
N ALA A 79 -14.60 11.06 -1.04
CA ALA A 79 -14.22 9.64 -1.05
C ALA A 79 -15.46 8.73 -0.94
N GLY A 80 -15.42 7.55 -1.55
CA GLY A 80 -16.55 6.60 -1.58
C GLY A 80 -17.02 6.08 -0.22
N GLY A 81 -16.21 6.20 0.84
CA GLY A 81 -16.53 5.79 2.21
C GLY A 81 -16.89 6.94 3.16
N GLY A 82 -17.11 8.15 2.62
CA GLY A 82 -17.18 9.38 3.42
C GLY A 82 -15.79 10.01 3.61
N GLY A 83 -15.78 11.33 3.87
CA GLY A 83 -14.55 12.12 3.91
C GLY A 83 -14.04 12.52 2.52
N GLU A 84 -12.77 12.89 2.46
CA GLU A 84 -12.15 13.51 1.28
C GLU A 84 -10.77 12.91 1.00
N VAL A 85 -10.43 12.77 -0.29
CA VAL A 85 -9.13 12.30 -0.77
C VAL A 85 -8.52 13.29 -1.75
N ALA A 86 -7.21 13.48 -1.71
CA ALA A 86 -6.52 14.36 -2.65
C ALA A 86 -6.51 13.75 -4.07
N THR A 87 -6.74 14.58 -5.08
CA THR A 87 -6.87 14.17 -6.49
C THR A 87 -5.61 13.51 -7.03
N ASN A 88 -4.44 14.09 -6.77
CA ASN A 88 -3.13 13.51 -7.09
C ASN A 88 -2.93 12.11 -6.49
N TRP A 89 -3.40 11.87 -5.26
CA TRP A 89 -3.32 10.55 -4.62
C TRP A 89 -4.11 9.52 -5.42
N VAL A 90 -5.37 9.80 -5.77
CA VAL A 90 -6.20 8.87 -6.55
C VAL A 90 -5.67 8.65 -7.96
N GLN A 91 -4.90 9.60 -8.50
CA GLN A 91 -4.29 9.48 -9.82
C GLN A 91 -3.03 8.63 -9.82
N GLU A 92 -2.15 8.80 -8.84
CA GLU A 92 -0.79 8.24 -8.92
C GLU A 92 -0.56 7.07 -7.98
N ARG A 93 -1.51 6.72 -7.11
CA ARG A 93 -1.33 5.75 -6.03
C ARG A 93 -2.23 4.52 -6.17
N ARG A 94 -2.47 4.13 -7.42
CA ARG A 94 -3.23 2.92 -7.82
C ARG A 94 -2.30 1.75 -8.08
N ASN A 95 -2.87 0.54 -8.08
CA ASN A 95 -2.20 -0.73 -8.39
C ASN A 95 -1.01 -1.08 -7.47
N ALA A 96 -0.93 -0.44 -6.30
CA ALA A 96 0.05 -0.74 -5.27
C ALA A 96 -0.65 -1.11 -3.97
N PHE A 97 0.04 -1.93 -3.16
CA PHE A 97 -0.35 -2.26 -1.80
C PHE A 97 0.30 -1.27 -0.84
N TYR A 98 -0.41 -0.92 0.24
CA TYR A 98 0.06 0.08 1.20
C TYR A 98 0.13 -0.53 2.60
N VAL A 99 1.27 -0.35 3.25
CA VAL A 99 1.49 -0.76 4.64
C VAL A 99 2.16 0.38 5.39
N THR A 100 1.93 0.45 6.69
CA THR A 100 2.62 1.40 7.56
C THR A 100 3.71 0.71 8.37
N LEU A 101 4.90 1.31 8.42
CA LEU A 101 6.03 0.83 9.22
C LEU A 101 6.90 1.99 9.69
N ASP A 102 7.24 2.02 10.98
CA ASP A 102 8.19 2.98 11.53
C ASP A 102 9.63 2.46 11.38
N LEU A 103 10.28 2.87 10.29
CA LEU A 103 11.67 2.51 9.99
C LEU A 103 12.70 3.16 10.94
N GLY A 104 12.27 4.11 11.78
CA GLY A 104 13.12 4.73 12.80
C GLY A 104 13.34 3.85 14.02
N THR A 105 12.50 2.82 14.21
CA THR A 105 12.62 1.87 15.32
C THR A 105 13.51 0.68 14.96
N PRO A 106 14.25 0.09 15.92
CA PRO A 106 14.98 -1.16 15.69
C PRO A 106 14.07 -2.28 15.17
N GLU A 107 12.87 -2.41 15.72
CA GLU A 107 11.88 -3.42 15.33
C GLU A 107 11.40 -3.21 13.89
N GLY A 108 11.14 -1.96 13.49
CA GLY A 108 10.71 -1.65 12.13
C GLY A 108 11.82 -1.83 11.11
N ARG A 109 13.07 -1.48 11.45
CA ARG A 109 14.24 -1.80 10.62
C ARG A 109 14.40 -3.31 10.45
N ASP A 110 14.34 -4.06 11.56
CA ASP A 110 14.54 -5.51 11.54
C ASP A 110 13.41 -6.24 10.79
N LEU A 111 12.19 -5.70 10.80
CA LEU A 111 11.10 -6.19 9.96
C LEU A 111 11.34 -5.88 8.47
N PHE A 112 11.78 -4.67 8.14
CA PHE A 112 12.02 -4.24 6.76
C PHE A 112 13.15 -5.03 6.06
N LEU A 113 14.13 -5.53 6.83
CA LEU A 113 15.28 -6.26 6.30
C LEU A 113 15.06 -7.77 6.13
N ARG A 114 13.88 -8.30 6.44
CA ARG A 114 13.51 -9.70 6.22
C ARG A 114 13.09 -9.94 4.77
#